data_AF-A0A6P1J8Z4-F1
#
_entry.id   AF-A0A6P1J8Z4-F1
#
_cell.length_a   1.000
_cell.length_b   1.000
_cell.length_c   1.000
_cell.angle_alpha   90.00
_cell.angle_beta   90.00
_cell.angle_gamma   90.00
#
_symmetry.space_group_name_H-M   'P 1'
#
loop_
_entity.id
_entity.type
_entity.pdbx_description
1 polymer ?
#
loop_
_entity_poly.entity_id
_entity_poly.type
_entity_poly.pdbx_seq_one_letter_code
_entity_poly.pdbx_strand_id
1 'polypeptide(L)'
;MRLRSRSLLVHLAVVVVVMVMLDPLDIARIIQFRALGAGVLPFLAGGLFHPFVLQMTGLALLCAPIPLLLPERLRPLLIVVSATAIAALGLSLSILFDKPLWGAPTAAAGIVAGHILGSVPLLFARRRSDPRRPSPGPPSRGPALAARLGRTQLVLVGAAAATASAVALIGVPFLVLPLQQSMAAVEQSDAVVVLGPAEPVRIALALRAADEAPTLTVVLSSSVRNDRFVDDRCGTTDPVRVLCFAAVPFTTAGEAAAVQALATEESWDRVAFVTSLPHVSRARRVMEQCTTLDVAAISASSPSSPSDWTYAYLYQLIATTKELLRGVC
;
A
#
# COMPACT_ATOMS: atom_id res chain seq x y z
N MET A 1 -8.95 -19.24 27.19
CA MET A 1 -8.71 -19.32 25.73
C MET A 1 -9.72 -18.53 24.90
N ARG A 2 -11.05 -18.67 25.09
CA ARG A 2 -12.08 -17.98 24.28
C ARG A 2 -12.07 -16.43 24.33
N LEU A 3 -11.71 -15.82 25.47
CA LEU A 3 -11.60 -14.34 25.55
C LEU A 3 -10.42 -13.78 24.75
N ARG A 4 -9.31 -14.52 24.67
CA ARG A 4 -8.11 -14.10 23.93
C ARG A 4 -8.34 -14.11 22.41
N SER A 5 -9.09 -15.09 21.90
CA SER A 5 -9.40 -15.14 20.45
C SER A 5 -10.39 -14.06 20.03
N ARG A 6 -11.39 -13.73 20.87
CA ARG A 6 -12.34 -12.64 20.61
C ARG A 6 -11.65 -11.27 20.58
N SER A 7 -10.75 -11.01 21.53
CA SER A 7 -9.98 -9.77 21.56
C SER A 7 -9.05 -9.62 20.36
N LEU A 8 -8.43 -10.72 19.90
CA LEU A 8 -7.59 -10.72 18.70
C LEU A 8 -8.40 -10.43 17.42
N LEU A 9 -9.58 -11.05 17.28
CA LEU A 9 -10.49 -10.85 16.14
C LEU A 9 -11.00 -9.41 16.05
N VAL A 10 -11.44 -8.83 17.17
CA VAL A 10 -11.88 -7.43 17.23
C VAL A 10 -10.73 -6.49 16.87
N HIS A 11 -9.52 -6.77 17.35
CA HIS A 11 -8.36 -5.94 17.03
C HIS A 11 -7.96 -6.04 15.55
N LEU A 12 -7.96 -7.25 14.98
CA LEU A 12 -7.70 -7.44 13.55
C LEU A 12 -8.75 -6.73 12.68
N ALA A 13 -10.02 -6.80 13.08
CA ALA A 13 -11.11 -6.10 12.40
C ALA A 13 -10.95 -4.58 12.47
N VAL A 14 -10.58 -4.02 13.64
CA VAL A 14 -10.30 -2.59 13.80
C VAL A 14 -9.10 -2.15 12.96
N VAL A 15 -8.03 -2.95 12.89
CA VAL A 15 -6.86 -2.64 12.07
C VAL A 15 -7.19 -2.69 10.58
N VAL A 16 -7.98 -3.66 10.13
CA VAL A 16 -8.47 -3.72 8.74
C VAL A 16 -9.36 -2.51 8.45
N VAL A 17 -10.30 -2.16 9.33
CA VAL A 17 -11.14 -0.98 9.19
C VAL A 17 -10.31 0.31 9.15
N VAL A 18 -9.29 0.44 10.00
CA VAL A 18 -8.37 1.59 10.01
C VAL A 18 -7.55 1.65 8.73
N MET A 19 -7.00 0.53 8.25
CA MET A 19 -6.24 0.50 6.99
C MET A 19 -7.11 0.84 5.78
N VAL A 20 -8.35 0.34 5.75
CA VAL A 20 -9.31 0.62 4.69
C VAL A 20 -9.82 2.06 4.77
N MET A 21 -10.16 2.54 5.97
CA MET A 21 -10.81 3.84 6.16
C MET A 21 -9.84 5.02 6.16
N LEU A 22 -8.77 4.95 6.96
CA LEU A 22 -7.83 6.04 7.15
C LEU A 22 -6.71 6.07 6.10
N ASP A 23 -6.50 4.97 5.39
CA ASP A 23 -5.58 4.88 4.25
C ASP A 23 -4.20 5.51 4.51
N PRO A 24 -3.45 5.00 5.51
CA PRO A 24 -2.15 5.57 5.88
C PRO A 24 -1.06 5.38 4.80
N LEU A 25 -1.36 4.69 3.70
CA LEU A 25 -0.46 4.51 2.55
C LEU A 25 -0.76 5.49 1.40
N ASP A 26 -1.91 6.17 1.43
CA ASP A 26 -2.26 7.23 0.48
C ASP A 26 -1.58 8.55 0.89
N ILE A 27 -0.35 8.71 0.40
CA ILE A 27 0.48 9.90 0.63
C ILE A 27 -0.27 11.18 0.21
N ALA A 28 -1.12 11.12 -0.83
CA ALA A 28 -1.89 12.26 -1.31
C ALA A 28 -2.99 12.67 -0.32
N ARG A 29 -3.72 11.72 0.27
CA ARG A 29 -4.68 12.01 1.35
C ARG A 29 -4.01 12.52 2.62
N ILE A 30 -2.84 12.03 2.99
CA ILE A 30 -2.10 12.54 4.16
C ILE A 30 -1.62 13.97 3.90
N ILE A 31 -1.13 14.26 2.69
CA ILE A 31 -0.75 15.63 2.28
C ILE A 31 -1.97 16.55 2.26
N GLN A 32 -3.11 16.12 1.70
CA GLN A 32 -4.36 16.89 1.67
C GLN A 32 -4.95 17.10 3.07
N PHE A 33 -4.96 16.08 3.94
CA PHE A 33 -5.42 16.17 5.32
C PHE A 33 -4.54 17.11 6.14
N ARG A 34 -3.22 17.09 5.91
CA ARG A 34 -2.28 18.03 6.52
C ARG A 34 -2.49 19.46 6.00
N ALA A 35 -2.76 19.63 4.71
CA ALA A 35 -3.05 20.94 4.11
C ALA A 35 -4.38 21.54 4.62
N LEU A 36 -5.45 20.73 4.69
CA LEU A 36 -6.76 21.13 5.20
C LEU A 36 -6.76 21.34 6.72
N GLY A 37 -6.08 20.46 7.46
CA GLY A 37 -5.99 20.50 8.92
C GLY A 37 -5.07 21.60 9.45
N ALA A 38 -4.00 21.94 8.75
CA ALA A 38 -3.07 23.01 9.16
C ALA A 38 -3.73 24.40 9.19
N GLY A 39 -4.79 24.62 8.40
CA GLY A 39 -5.57 25.85 8.42
C GLY A 39 -6.49 26.01 9.65
N VAL A 40 -6.79 24.90 10.36
CA VAL A 40 -7.74 24.89 11.49
C VAL A 40 -7.06 24.52 12.81
N LEU A 41 -6.09 23.62 12.78
CA LEU A 41 -5.37 23.08 13.93
C LEU A 41 -3.86 23.03 13.63
N PRO A 42 -3.09 24.05 14.01
CA PRO A 42 -1.67 24.19 13.64
C PRO A 42 -0.77 23.02 14.06
N PHE A 43 -1.17 22.27 15.10
CA PHE A 43 -0.41 21.09 15.57
C PHE A 43 -0.40 19.93 14.54
N LEU A 44 -1.36 19.87 13.61
CA LEU A 44 -1.40 18.87 12.54
C LEU A 44 -0.30 19.12 11.48
N ALA A 45 0.31 20.30 11.46
CA ALA A 45 1.47 20.59 10.62
C ALA A 45 2.80 20.05 11.20
N GLY A 46 2.80 19.62 12.47
CA GLY A 46 3.99 19.15 13.19
C GLY A 46 4.51 17.79 12.74
N GLY A 47 5.76 17.47 13.10
CA GLY A 47 6.47 16.24 12.66
C GLY A 47 5.80 14.92 13.06
N LEU A 48 4.95 14.92 14.09
CA LEU A 48 4.16 13.75 14.54
C LEU A 48 3.13 13.27 13.52
N PHE A 49 2.65 14.14 12.62
CA PHE A 49 1.67 13.82 11.58
C PHE A 49 2.30 13.71 10.20
N HIS A 50 3.63 13.55 10.14
CA HIS A 50 4.33 13.27 8.89
C HIS A 50 3.90 11.88 8.36
N PRO A 51 3.66 11.71 7.04
CA PRO A 51 3.20 10.43 6.45
C PRO A 51 4.02 9.22 6.92
N PHE A 52 5.35 9.39 6.95
CA PHE A 52 6.28 8.39 7.46
C PHE A 52 6.02 7.99 8.92
N VAL A 53 5.73 8.95 9.82
CA VAL A 53 5.48 8.68 11.24
C VAL A 53 4.15 7.95 11.43
N LEU A 54 3.12 8.33 10.68
CA LEU A 54 1.82 7.65 10.70
C LEU A 54 1.92 6.22 10.16
N GLN A 55 2.68 6.00 9.08
CA GLN A 55 2.95 4.68 8.52
C GLN A 55 3.70 3.77 9.50
N MET A 56 4.78 4.27 10.10
CA MET A 56 5.56 3.49 11.08
C MET A 56 4.76 3.21 12.35
N THR A 57 3.90 4.13 12.78
CA THR A 57 3.01 3.93 13.93
C THR A 57 1.92 2.90 13.62
N GLY A 58 1.34 2.92 12.42
CA GLY A 58 0.39 1.92 11.94
C GLY A 58 1.00 0.51 11.89
N LEU A 59 2.22 0.40 11.36
CA LEU A 59 2.97 -0.87 11.31
C LEU A 59 3.32 -1.39 12.72
N ALA A 60 3.69 -0.50 13.64
CA ALA A 60 3.92 -0.83 15.04
C ALA A 60 2.66 -1.39 15.73
N LEU A 61 1.50 -0.78 15.50
CA LEU A 61 0.22 -1.25 16.02
C LEU A 61 -0.19 -2.61 15.42
N LEU A 62 0.09 -2.84 14.13
CA LEU A 62 -0.08 -4.14 13.46
C LEU A 62 0.77 -5.26 14.09
N CYS A 63 1.98 -4.94 14.57
CA CYS A 63 2.89 -5.90 15.19
C CYS A 63 2.66 -6.09 16.71
N ALA A 64 1.94 -5.18 17.36
CA ALA A 64 1.67 -5.21 18.80
C ALA A 64 1.08 -6.54 19.35
N PRO A 65 0.24 -7.31 18.63
CA PRO A 65 -0.31 -8.56 19.15
C PRO A 65 0.57 -9.81 18.91
N ILE A 66 1.62 -9.74 18.09
CA ILE A 66 2.50 -10.88 17.77
C ILE A 66 3.11 -11.52 19.04
N PRO A 67 3.58 -10.76 20.05
CA PRO A 67 4.11 -11.34 21.29
C PRO A 67 3.05 -12.07 22.13
N LEU A 68 1.75 -11.79 21.92
CA LEU A 68 0.64 -12.46 22.62
C LEU A 68 0.37 -13.88 22.09
N LEU A 69 0.85 -14.20 20.89
CA LEU A 69 0.75 -15.52 20.25
C LEU A 69 1.85 -16.50 20.70
N LEU A 70 2.90 -15.99 21.36
CA LEU A 70 4.08 -16.76 21.77
C LEU A 70 4.07 -17.16 23.25
N PRO A 71 4.82 -18.22 23.62
CA PRO A 71 5.04 -18.63 25.01
C PRO A 71 5.62 -17.49 25.84
N GLU A 72 5.19 -17.36 27.11
CA GLU A 72 5.58 -16.23 27.97
C GLU A 72 7.10 -16.06 28.13
N ARG A 73 7.86 -17.16 28.04
CA ARG A 73 9.33 -17.16 28.13
C ARG A 73 10.02 -16.52 26.91
N LEU A 74 9.40 -16.56 25.73
CA LEU A 74 9.98 -16.05 24.47
C LEU A 74 9.51 -14.63 24.13
N ARG A 75 8.46 -14.15 24.81
CA ARG A 75 7.88 -12.82 24.63
C ARG A 75 8.91 -11.68 24.75
N PRO A 76 9.80 -11.62 25.76
CA PRO A 76 10.76 -10.51 25.87
C PRO A 76 11.80 -10.49 24.75
N LEU A 77 12.27 -11.67 24.29
CA LEU A 77 13.22 -11.78 23.20
C LEU A 77 12.63 -11.25 21.88
N LEU A 78 11.38 -11.62 21.58
CA LEU A 78 10.71 -11.16 20.37
C LEU A 78 10.44 -9.65 20.41
N ILE A 79 10.13 -9.08 21.58
CA ILE A 79 9.96 -7.63 21.76
C ILE A 79 11.26 -6.90 21.42
N VAL A 80 12.39 -7.38 21.94
CA VAL A 80 13.70 -6.80 21.61
C VAL A 80 13.99 -6.93 20.12
N VAL A 81 13.84 -8.12 19.53
CA VAL A 81 14.10 -8.34 18.10
C VAL A 81 13.21 -7.48 17.19
N SER A 82 11.91 -7.38 17.48
CA SER A 82 10.98 -6.57 16.70
C SER A 82 11.24 -5.07 16.85
N ALA A 83 11.51 -4.58 18.05
CA ALA A 83 11.93 -3.19 18.26
C ALA A 83 13.22 -2.86 17.50
N THR A 84 14.20 -3.78 17.52
CA THR A 84 15.49 -3.60 16.83
C THR A 84 15.31 -3.63 15.30
N ALA A 85 14.50 -4.55 14.78
CA ALA A 85 14.22 -4.66 13.34
C ALA A 85 13.46 -3.44 12.80
N ILE A 86 12.47 -2.93 13.56
CA ILE A 86 11.70 -1.75 13.16
C ILE A 86 12.56 -0.48 13.24
N ALA A 87 13.41 -0.36 14.25
CA ALA A 87 14.37 0.75 14.36
C ALA A 87 15.40 0.72 13.21
N ALA A 88 15.93 -0.46 12.88
CA ALA A 88 16.85 -0.64 11.76
C ALA A 88 16.16 -0.32 10.41
N LEU A 89 14.93 -0.76 10.20
CA LEU A 89 14.15 -0.44 9.01
C LEU A 89 13.87 1.06 8.89
N GLY A 90 13.51 1.72 10.00
CA GLY A 90 13.30 3.17 10.04
C GLY A 90 14.57 3.96 9.74
N LEU A 91 15.73 3.49 10.22
CA LEU A 91 17.03 4.08 9.91
C LEU A 91 17.40 3.90 8.44
N SER A 92 17.26 2.68 7.89
CA SER A 92 17.53 2.38 6.48
C SER A 92 16.66 3.19 5.54
N LEU A 93 15.37 3.35 5.84
CA LEU A 93 14.46 4.19 5.05
C LEU A 93 14.82 5.68 5.14
N SER A 94 15.28 6.16 6.31
CA SER A 94 15.73 7.56 6.46
C SER A 94 16.96 7.86 5.60
N ILE A 95 17.89 6.90 5.50
CA ILE A 95 19.08 6.99 4.65
C ILE A 95 18.68 6.92 3.17
N LEU A 96 17.79 5.99 2.79
CA LEU A 96 17.40 5.78 1.39
C LEU A 96 16.65 6.98 0.78
N PHE A 97 15.93 7.76 1.60
CA PHE A 97 15.13 8.90 1.16
C PHE A 97 15.71 10.26 1.55
N ASP A 98 16.96 10.30 2.04
CA ASP A 98 17.72 11.50 2.41
C ASP A 98 16.94 12.46 3.32
N LYS A 99 16.25 11.91 4.33
CA LYS A 99 15.38 12.66 5.26
C LYS A 99 15.99 12.75 6.65
N PRO A 100 15.82 13.89 7.36
CA PRO A 100 16.45 14.09 8.66
C PRO A 100 15.84 13.17 9.73
N LEU A 101 16.69 12.63 10.62
CA LEU A 101 16.44 11.56 11.60
C LEU A 101 15.31 11.77 12.64
N TRP A 102 14.55 12.87 12.57
CA TRP A 102 13.55 13.25 13.58
C TRP A 102 12.37 12.27 13.72
N GLY A 103 12.10 11.44 12.70
CA GLY A 103 11.00 10.46 12.73
C GLY A 103 11.31 9.15 13.47
N ALA A 104 12.59 8.78 13.57
CA ALA A 104 13.03 7.54 14.22
C ALA A 104 12.77 7.50 15.73
N PRO A 105 13.07 8.54 16.53
CA PRO A 105 12.79 8.54 17.97
C PRO A 105 11.28 8.58 18.27
N THR A 106 10.46 9.24 17.44
CA THR A 106 9.00 9.23 17.58
C THR A 106 8.39 7.88 17.26
N ALA A 107 8.90 7.18 16.24
CA ALA A 107 8.47 5.80 15.94
C ALA A 107 8.87 4.84 17.07
N ALA A 108 10.08 4.96 17.60
CA ALA A 108 10.54 4.18 18.75
C ALA A 108 9.67 4.43 20.01
N ALA A 109 9.33 5.69 20.30
CA ALA A 109 8.46 6.05 21.41
C ALA A 109 7.03 5.49 21.24
N GLY A 110 6.48 5.54 20.01
CA GLY A 110 5.16 4.96 19.69
C GLY A 110 5.10 3.44 19.89
N ILE A 111 6.18 2.73 19.51
CA ILE A 111 6.31 1.27 19.71
C ILE A 111 6.36 0.94 21.20
N VAL A 112 7.15 1.68 21.99
CA VAL A 112 7.26 1.49 23.44
C VAL A 112 5.91 1.76 24.12
N ALA A 113 5.24 2.86 23.78
CA ALA A 113 3.92 3.21 24.32
C ALA A 113 2.86 2.16 23.95
N GLY A 114 2.81 1.71 22.70
CA GLY A 114 1.90 0.67 22.23
C GLY A 114 2.12 -0.67 22.96
N HIS A 115 3.36 -1.04 23.23
CA HIS A 115 3.68 -2.24 24.01
C HIS A 115 3.32 -2.10 25.49
N ILE A 116 3.59 -0.94 26.12
CA ILE A 116 3.20 -0.69 27.51
C ILE A 116 1.67 -0.81 27.62
N LEU A 117 0.92 -0.10 26.78
CA LEU A 117 -0.56 -0.14 26.76
C LEU A 117 -1.12 -1.54 26.48
N GLY A 118 -0.53 -2.28 25.54
CA GLY A 118 -0.91 -3.67 25.24
C GLY A 118 -0.62 -4.66 26.37
N SER A 119 0.28 -4.32 27.31
CA SER A 119 0.64 -5.15 28.46
C SER A 119 -0.18 -4.87 29.73
N VAL A 120 -0.87 -3.72 29.80
CA VAL A 120 -1.72 -3.32 30.94
C VAL A 120 -2.80 -4.36 31.30
N PRO A 121 -3.51 -5.01 30.36
CA PRO A 121 -4.51 -6.02 30.69
C PRO A 121 -3.94 -7.26 31.42
N LEU A 122 -2.64 -7.55 31.25
CA LEU A 122 -1.96 -8.68 31.90
C LEU A 122 -1.60 -8.38 33.37
N LEU A 123 -1.35 -7.11 33.70
CA LEU A 123 -1.11 -6.67 35.07
C LEU A 123 -2.39 -6.78 35.92
N PHE A 124 -3.55 -6.50 35.33
CA PHE A 124 -4.85 -6.68 35.99
C PHE A 124 -5.28 -8.15 36.10
N ALA A 125 -4.90 -9.01 35.14
CA ALA A 125 -5.16 -10.46 35.22
C ALA A 125 -4.39 -11.15 36.36
N ARG A 126 -3.19 -10.65 36.70
CA ARG A 126 -2.35 -11.16 37.81
C ARG A 126 -2.91 -10.83 39.19
N ARG A 127 -3.73 -9.77 39.31
CA ARG A 127 -4.33 -9.32 40.59
C ARG A 127 -5.58 -10.11 41.01
N ARG A 128 -6.12 -10.98 40.15
CA ARG A 128 -7.26 -11.87 40.48
C ARG A 128 -6.82 -13.26 41.00
N SER A 129 -5.53 -13.46 41.27
CA SER A 129 -5.04 -14.67 41.93
C SER A 129 -5.34 -14.60 43.43
N ASP A 130 -6.46 -15.21 43.82
CA ASP A 130 -6.91 -15.46 45.20
C ASP A 130 -5.80 -16.04 46.11
N PRO A 131 -5.53 -15.50 47.32
CA PRO A 131 -4.48 -15.98 48.22
C PRO A 131 -4.71 -17.39 48.80
N ARG A 132 -5.85 -18.05 48.54
CA ARG A 132 -6.20 -19.35 49.14
C ARG A 132 -5.97 -20.56 48.22
N ARG A 133 -4.86 -20.61 47.46
CA ARG A 133 -4.48 -21.84 46.73
C ARG A 133 -3.27 -22.52 47.39
N PRO A 134 -3.35 -23.82 47.72
CA PRO A 134 -2.22 -24.55 48.28
C PRO A 134 -1.07 -24.68 47.28
N SER A 135 0.15 -24.69 47.81
CA SER A 135 1.43 -24.78 47.08
C SER A 135 1.49 -26.02 46.17
N PRO A 136 2.01 -25.92 44.93
CA PRO A 136 2.24 -27.08 44.09
C PRO A 136 3.47 -27.85 44.58
N GLY A 137 3.35 -29.17 44.67
CA GLY A 137 4.47 -30.08 44.95
C GLY A 137 5.58 -30.04 43.87
N PRO A 138 6.72 -30.71 44.13
CA PRO A 138 7.92 -30.59 43.29
C PRO A 138 7.68 -31.07 41.85
N PRO A 139 8.33 -30.45 40.86
CA PRO A 139 8.05 -30.71 39.46
C PRO A 139 8.54 -32.11 39.04
N SER A 140 7.62 -32.95 38.58
CA SER A 140 7.98 -34.14 37.82
C SER A 140 8.66 -33.72 36.51
N ARG A 141 9.87 -34.21 36.28
CA ARG A 141 10.58 -34.11 35.00
C ARG A 141 9.88 -35.04 34.00
N GLY A 142 8.81 -34.55 33.38
CA GLY A 142 8.25 -35.16 32.17
C GLY A 142 9.02 -34.70 30.93
N PRO A 143 9.34 -35.60 29.97
CA PRO A 143 9.80 -35.18 28.66
C PRO A 143 8.64 -34.50 27.91
N ALA A 144 8.98 -33.65 26.95
CA ALA A 144 8.08 -32.96 26.01
C ALA A 144 7.50 -31.59 26.44
N LEU A 145 8.39 -30.61 26.59
CA LEU A 145 8.08 -29.21 26.21
C LEU A 145 7.83 -29.04 24.70
N ALA A 146 7.93 -30.11 23.90
CA ALA A 146 7.88 -30.08 22.44
C ALA A 146 6.55 -30.57 21.80
N ALA A 147 5.57 -31.10 22.56
CA ALA A 147 4.45 -31.84 21.96
C ALA A 147 3.07 -31.16 22.01
N ARG A 148 2.98 -29.85 22.30
CA ARG A 148 1.70 -29.12 22.26
C ARG A 148 1.86 -27.68 21.77
N LEU A 149 2.24 -27.51 20.50
CA LEU A 149 1.53 -26.49 19.72
C LEU A 149 0.06 -26.94 19.73
N GLY A 150 -0.78 -26.27 20.52
CA GLY A 150 -2.14 -26.73 20.76
C GLY A 150 -2.90 -26.87 19.44
N ARG A 151 -3.81 -27.84 19.32
CA ARG A 151 -4.65 -28.06 18.11
C ARG A 151 -5.20 -26.76 17.51
N THR A 152 -5.48 -25.76 18.34
CA THR A 152 -5.88 -24.41 17.95
C THR A 152 -4.79 -23.62 17.20
N GLN A 153 -3.52 -23.69 17.61
CA GLN A 153 -2.41 -23.05 16.89
C GLN A 153 -2.19 -23.69 15.51
N LEU A 154 -2.29 -25.01 15.40
CA LEU A 154 -2.21 -25.70 14.10
C LEU A 154 -3.35 -25.30 13.16
N VAL A 155 -4.59 -25.18 13.67
CA VAL A 155 -5.73 -24.70 12.88
C VAL A 155 -5.52 -23.24 12.45
N LEU A 156 -5.02 -22.37 13.33
CA LEU A 156 -4.75 -20.97 12.98
C LEU A 156 -3.65 -20.82 11.93
N VAL A 157 -2.56 -21.59 12.05
CA VAL A 157 -1.47 -21.61 11.06
C VAL A 157 -1.97 -22.16 9.72
N GLY A 158 -2.74 -23.24 9.74
CA GLY A 158 -3.34 -23.81 8.53
C GLY A 158 -4.31 -22.84 7.85
N ALA A 159 -5.16 -22.15 8.62
CA ALA A 159 -6.06 -21.14 8.08
C ALA A 159 -5.29 -19.95 7.48
N ALA A 160 -4.28 -19.43 8.19
CA ALA A 160 -3.44 -18.34 7.68
C ALA A 160 -2.70 -18.74 6.40
N ALA A 161 -2.13 -19.95 6.35
CA ALA A 161 -1.48 -20.49 5.16
C ALA A 161 -2.47 -20.64 3.99
N ALA A 162 -3.67 -21.17 4.25
CA ALA A 162 -4.71 -21.30 3.23
C ALA A 162 -5.16 -19.94 2.69
N THR A 163 -5.35 -18.94 3.55
CA THR A 163 -5.67 -17.58 3.13
C THR A 163 -4.54 -16.96 2.33
N ALA A 164 -3.28 -17.09 2.77
CA ALA A 164 -2.12 -16.59 2.02
C ALA A 164 -2.02 -17.24 0.65
N SER A 165 -2.24 -18.56 0.56
CA SER A 165 -2.27 -19.29 -0.71
C SER A 165 -3.41 -18.83 -1.62
N ALA A 166 -4.60 -18.60 -1.08
CA ALA A 166 -5.73 -18.11 -1.87
C ALA A 166 -5.47 -16.69 -2.41
N VAL A 167 -4.94 -15.79 -1.58
CA VAL A 167 -4.52 -14.44 -1.99
C VAL A 167 -3.47 -14.54 -3.09
N ALA A 168 -2.45 -15.38 -2.93
CA ALA A 168 -1.42 -15.60 -3.94
C ALA A 168 -2.01 -16.15 -5.25
N LEU A 169 -2.84 -17.19 -5.19
CA LEU A 169 -3.45 -17.84 -6.36
C LEU A 169 -4.34 -16.88 -7.16
N ILE A 170 -5.05 -15.97 -6.50
CA ILE A 170 -5.90 -14.97 -7.16
C ILE A 170 -5.06 -13.78 -7.63
N GLY A 171 -4.20 -13.25 -6.77
CA GLY A 171 -3.47 -12.02 -7.03
C GLY A 171 -2.28 -12.19 -7.96
N VAL A 172 -1.63 -13.37 -8.04
CA VAL A 172 -0.47 -13.57 -8.95
C VAL A 172 -0.89 -13.47 -10.42
N PRO A 173 -1.91 -14.19 -10.91
CA PRO A 173 -2.39 -14.00 -12.28
C PRO A 173 -2.82 -12.55 -12.55
N PHE A 174 -3.40 -11.88 -11.56
CA PHE A 174 -3.91 -10.52 -11.74
C PHE A 174 -2.83 -9.43 -11.69
N LEU A 175 -1.84 -9.53 -10.79
CA LEU A 175 -0.87 -8.47 -10.49
C LEU A 175 0.54 -8.76 -11.02
N VAL A 176 0.89 -10.02 -11.24
CA VAL A 176 2.22 -10.42 -11.71
C VAL A 176 2.19 -10.79 -13.19
N LEU A 177 1.08 -11.40 -13.63
CA LEU A 177 0.86 -11.81 -15.02
C LEU A 177 -0.35 -11.10 -15.64
N PRO A 178 -0.43 -9.76 -15.57
CA PRO A 178 -1.58 -9.02 -16.05
C PRO A 178 -1.79 -9.24 -17.55
N LEU A 179 -3.06 -9.22 -17.98
CA LEU A 179 -3.40 -9.19 -19.39
C LEU A 179 -2.93 -7.85 -19.98
N GLN A 180 -1.97 -7.93 -20.89
CA GLN A 180 -1.44 -6.80 -21.65
C GLN A 180 -1.83 -6.96 -23.11
N GLN A 181 -2.11 -5.82 -23.74
CA GLN A 181 -2.42 -5.75 -25.17
C GLN A 181 -1.12 -5.69 -25.98
N SER A 182 -1.18 -6.07 -27.26
CA SER A 182 -0.04 -5.99 -28.17
C SER A 182 0.30 -4.53 -28.51
N MET A 183 1.52 -4.28 -28.99
CA MET A 183 1.88 -2.95 -29.51
C MET A 183 0.99 -2.54 -30.69
N ALA A 184 0.59 -3.49 -31.54
CA ALA A 184 -0.36 -3.23 -32.61
C ALA A 184 -1.71 -2.67 -32.10
N ALA A 185 -2.19 -3.07 -30.91
CA ALA A 185 -3.40 -2.50 -30.33
C ALA A 185 -3.19 -1.06 -29.82
N VAL A 186 -1.97 -0.76 -29.35
CA VAL A 186 -1.58 0.60 -28.94
C VAL A 186 -1.45 1.53 -30.13
N GLU A 187 -0.81 1.08 -31.20
CA GLU A 187 -0.67 1.81 -32.47
C GLU A 187 -2.02 2.08 -33.15
N GLN A 188 -3.04 1.25 -32.90
CA GLN A 188 -4.41 1.44 -33.38
C GLN A 188 -5.27 2.36 -32.49
N SER A 189 -4.71 2.88 -31.39
CA SER A 189 -5.43 3.80 -30.51
C SER A 189 -5.32 5.23 -31.02
N ASP A 190 -6.25 6.10 -30.64
CA ASP A 190 -6.20 7.53 -30.99
C ASP A 190 -5.15 8.26 -30.13
N ALA A 191 -4.98 7.80 -28.90
CA ALA A 191 -3.99 8.30 -27.97
C ALA A 191 -3.34 7.21 -27.12
N VAL A 192 -2.10 7.47 -26.69
CA VAL A 192 -1.38 6.68 -25.69
C VAL A 192 -1.12 7.53 -24.44
N VAL A 193 -1.79 7.18 -23.35
CA VAL A 193 -1.76 7.89 -22.08
C VAL A 193 -0.70 7.31 -21.16
N VAL A 194 0.29 8.10 -20.79
CA VAL A 194 1.27 7.76 -19.76
C VAL A 194 0.67 8.08 -18.39
N LEU A 195 0.31 7.03 -17.64
CA LEU A 195 -0.23 7.20 -16.29
C LEU A 195 0.84 7.61 -15.30
N GLY A 196 0.42 8.41 -14.32
CA GLY A 196 1.25 8.99 -13.29
C GLY A 196 1.90 7.92 -12.40
N PRO A 197 3.14 8.18 -11.92
CA PRO A 197 4.03 9.23 -12.40
C PRO A 197 4.56 8.95 -13.82
N ALA A 198 4.69 10.00 -14.63
CA ALA A 198 5.24 9.93 -15.99
C ALA A 198 6.77 9.72 -15.96
N GLU A 199 7.18 8.50 -15.63
CA GLU A 199 8.59 8.10 -15.59
C GLU A 199 9.21 8.09 -17.00
N PRO A 200 10.50 8.43 -17.16
CA PRO A 200 11.16 8.47 -18.47
C PRO A 200 10.99 7.20 -19.31
N VAL A 201 11.00 6.02 -18.68
CA VAL A 201 10.81 4.74 -19.37
C VAL A 201 9.41 4.58 -19.97
N ARG A 202 8.38 5.11 -19.29
CA ARG A 202 6.99 5.08 -19.77
C ARG A 202 6.79 6.05 -20.92
N ILE A 203 7.34 7.26 -20.78
CA ILE A 203 7.33 8.29 -21.83
C ILE A 203 8.04 7.75 -23.07
N ALA A 204 9.23 7.15 -22.91
CA ALA A 204 9.96 6.60 -24.03
C ALA A 204 9.21 5.48 -24.76
N LEU A 205 8.42 4.65 -24.05
CA LEU A 205 7.58 3.63 -24.69
C LEU A 205 6.41 4.25 -25.46
N ALA A 206 5.75 5.26 -24.89
CA ALA A 206 4.68 5.98 -25.57
C ALA A 206 5.17 6.73 -26.82
N LEU A 207 6.32 7.39 -26.74
CA LEU A 207 6.93 8.08 -27.89
C LEU A 207 7.30 7.10 -29.01
N ARG A 208 7.89 5.94 -28.67
CA ARG A 208 8.18 4.91 -29.69
C ARG A 208 6.92 4.40 -30.39
N ALA A 209 5.81 4.25 -29.66
CA ALA A 209 4.55 3.87 -30.29
C ALA A 209 4.04 4.96 -31.26
N ALA A 210 4.24 6.23 -30.92
CA ALA A 210 3.86 7.35 -31.79
C ALA A 210 4.78 7.51 -33.01
N ASP A 211 6.06 7.12 -32.89
CA ASP A 211 6.99 7.09 -34.02
C ASP A 211 6.53 6.08 -35.10
N GLU A 212 5.95 4.94 -34.69
CA GLU A 212 5.43 3.90 -35.58
C GLU A 212 4.00 4.20 -36.07
N ALA A 213 3.25 5.05 -35.36
CA ALA A 213 1.87 5.42 -35.67
C ALA A 213 1.68 6.96 -35.64
N PRO A 214 1.89 7.67 -36.78
CA PRO A 214 1.94 9.13 -36.81
C PRO A 214 0.66 9.87 -36.37
N THR A 215 -0.49 9.20 -36.34
CA THR A 215 -1.75 9.76 -35.85
C THR A 215 -1.94 9.60 -34.34
N LEU A 216 -1.11 8.81 -33.67
CA LEU A 216 -1.19 8.52 -32.25
C LEU A 216 -0.75 9.73 -31.42
N THR A 217 -1.66 10.29 -30.63
CA THR A 217 -1.33 11.39 -29.72
C THR A 217 -0.75 10.86 -28.41
N VAL A 218 0.38 11.42 -27.95
CA VAL A 218 0.92 11.07 -26.63
C VAL A 218 0.29 11.97 -25.58
N VAL A 219 -0.21 11.38 -24.49
CA VAL A 219 -0.83 12.14 -23.39
C VAL A 219 -0.08 11.84 -22.10
N LEU A 220 0.33 12.86 -21.37
CA LEU A 220 1.07 12.70 -20.11
C LEU A 220 0.21 13.14 -18.92
N SER A 221 0.00 12.23 -17.96
CA SER A 221 -0.50 12.59 -16.64
C SER A 221 0.66 13.19 -15.83
N SER A 222 0.69 14.51 -15.74
CA SER A 222 1.81 15.26 -15.16
C SER A 222 1.32 16.24 -14.08
N SER A 223 2.09 16.40 -13.02
CA SER A 223 1.82 17.40 -11.99
C SER A 223 2.10 18.81 -12.50
N VAL A 224 1.37 19.79 -11.96
CA VAL A 224 1.63 21.21 -12.20
C VAL A 224 2.44 21.81 -11.05
N ARG A 225 3.44 22.62 -11.36
CA ARG A 225 4.23 23.42 -10.42
C ARG A 225 4.41 24.82 -10.97
N ASN A 226 4.08 25.84 -10.18
CA ASN A 226 4.12 27.25 -10.59
C ASN A 226 3.35 27.50 -11.90
N ASP A 227 2.12 26.99 -11.97
CA ASP A 227 1.22 27.09 -13.13
C ASP A 227 1.77 26.53 -14.45
N ARG A 228 2.77 25.64 -14.37
CA ARG A 228 3.34 24.93 -15.52
C ARG A 228 3.41 23.44 -15.26
N PHE A 229 3.22 22.65 -16.30
CA PHE A 229 3.51 21.22 -16.22
C PHE A 229 4.99 21.01 -15.91
N VAL A 230 5.27 19.97 -15.13
CA VAL A 230 6.66 19.61 -14.77
C VAL A 230 7.39 18.99 -15.96
N ASP A 231 6.67 18.35 -16.89
CA ASP A 231 7.25 17.82 -18.12
C ASP A 231 7.33 18.92 -19.19
N ASP A 232 8.50 19.08 -19.79
CA ASP A 232 8.81 20.12 -20.78
C ASP A 232 8.28 19.79 -22.19
N ARG A 233 7.88 18.54 -22.43
CA ARG A 233 7.25 18.12 -23.69
C ARG A 233 5.79 18.53 -23.79
N CYS A 234 5.18 19.04 -22.72
CA CYS A 234 3.78 19.41 -22.73
C CYS A 234 3.49 20.51 -23.75
N GLY A 235 2.63 20.21 -24.73
CA GLY A 235 2.26 21.13 -25.81
C GLY A 235 3.16 21.05 -27.04
N THR A 236 4.10 20.10 -27.12
CA THR A 236 4.87 19.89 -28.36
C THR A 236 3.99 19.26 -29.44
N THR A 237 4.20 19.66 -30.70
CA THR A 237 3.49 19.11 -31.87
C THR A 237 4.40 18.46 -32.90
N ASP A 238 5.72 18.60 -32.77
CA ASP A 238 6.74 18.09 -33.70
C ASP A 238 7.86 17.42 -32.87
N PRO A 239 8.29 16.19 -33.20
CA PRO A 239 7.75 15.28 -34.23
C PRO A 239 6.45 14.59 -33.81
N VAL A 240 6.11 14.63 -32.53
CA VAL A 240 4.96 13.95 -31.93
C VAL A 240 4.10 14.97 -31.19
N ARG A 241 2.76 14.87 -31.35
CA ARG A 241 1.79 15.65 -30.59
C ARG A 241 1.73 15.14 -29.15
N VAL A 242 2.06 16.01 -28.19
CA VAL A 242 2.06 15.72 -26.76
C VAL A 242 1.08 16.63 -26.03
N LEU A 243 0.05 16.02 -25.46
CA LEU A 243 -0.91 16.68 -24.56
C LEU A 243 -0.58 16.32 -23.12
N CYS A 244 -0.94 17.20 -22.18
CA CYS A 244 -0.73 16.96 -20.76
C CYS A 244 -1.97 17.37 -19.97
N PHE A 245 -2.26 16.62 -18.92
CA PHE A 245 -3.26 16.98 -17.93
C PHE A 245 -2.74 16.70 -16.52
N ALA A 246 -3.32 17.39 -15.53
CA ALA A 246 -3.10 17.11 -14.12
C ALA A 246 -4.39 16.55 -13.52
N ALA A 247 -4.35 15.29 -13.09
CA ALA A 247 -5.53 14.64 -12.52
C ALA A 247 -5.98 15.30 -11.20
N VAL A 248 -7.28 15.53 -11.08
CA VAL A 248 -7.93 16.00 -9.86
C VAL A 248 -9.09 15.05 -9.50
N PRO A 249 -9.00 14.28 -8.40
CA PRO A 249 -7.84 14.12 -7.52
C PRO A 249 -6.68 13.40 -8.21
N PHE A 250 -5.47 13.47 -7.65
CA PHE A 250 -4.29 12.77 -8.18
C PHE A 250 -4.34 11.26 -7.86
N THR A 251 -5.29 10.58 -8.49
CA THR A 251 -5.58 9.16 -8.37
C THR A 251 -5.85 8.58 -9.76
N THR A 252 -5.79 7.26 -9.90
CA THR A 252 -6.10 6.59 -11.17
C THR A 252 -7.52 6.89 -11.67
N ALA A 253 -8.49 7.08 -10.76
CA ALA A 253 -9.84 7.49 -11.12
C ALA A 253 -9.91 8.93 -11.63
N GLY A 254 -9.15 9.85 -11.01
CA GLY A 254 -9.02 11.22 -11.52
C GLY A 254 -8.30 11.29 -12.87
N GLU A 255 -7.34 10.39 -13.11
CA GLU A 255 -6.72 10.22 -14.43
C GLU A 255 -7.74 9.74 -15.46
N ALA A 256 -8.56 8.74 -15.13
CA ALA A 256 -9.61 8.25 -16.01
C ALA A 256 -10.64 9.33 -16.38
N ALA A 257 -11.07 10.13 -15.39
CA ALA A 257 -11.98 11.25 -15.63
C ALA A 257 -11.37 12.31 -16.56
N ALA A 258 -10.08 12.63 -16.38
CA ALA A 258 -9.37 13.57 -17.24
C ALA A 258 -9.19 13.02 -18.67
N VAL A 259 -8.89 11.72 -18.80
CA VAL A 259 -8.81 11.03 -20.10
C VAL A 259 -10.16 11.04 -20.81
N GLN A 260 -11.27 10.80 -20.10
CA GLN A 260 -12.61 10.87 -20.68
C GLN A 260 -12.97 12.29 -21.17
N ALA A 261 -12.60 13.32 -20.41
CA ALA A 261 -12.81 14.70 -20.82
C ALA A 261 -12.03 15.00 -22.10
N LEU A 262 -10.74 14.63 -22.12
CA LEU A 262 -9.87 14.84 -23.28
C LEU A 262 -10.34 14.06 -24.51
N ALA A 263 -10.77 12.81 -24.33
CA ALA A 263 -11.30 11.99 -25.41
C ALA A 263 -12.60 12.59 -25.99
N THR A 264 -13.44 13.20 -25.16
CA THR A 264 -14.64 13.93 -25.64
C THR A 264 -14.24 15.14 -26.49
N GLU A 265 -13.23 15.90 -26.06
CA GLU A 265 -12.75 17.09 -26.76
C GLU A 265 -12.07 16.75 -28.10
N GLU A 266 -11.27 15.69 -28.11
CA GLU A 266 -10.50 15.25 -29.28
C GLU A 266 -11.25 14.21 -30.14
N SER A 267 -12.47 13.81 -29.72
CA SER A 267 -13.30 12.80 -30.39
C SER A 267 -12.60 11.44 -30.54
N TRP A 268 -11.98 10.97 -29.47
CA TRP A 268 -11.32 9.65 -29.41
C TRP A 268 -12.29 8.57 -28.95
N ASP A 269 -12.19 7.40 -29.58
CA ASP A 269 -12.97 6.20 -29.25
C ASP A 269 -12.11 5.16 -28.54
N ARG A 270 -10.81 5.11 -28.85
CA ARG A 270 -9.87 4.13 -28.29
C ARG A 270 -8.64 4.80 -27.71
N VAL A 271 -8.29 4.46 -26.48
CA VAL A 271 -7.08 4.93 -25.82
C VAL A 271 -6.22 3.78 -25.31
N ALA A 272 -4.93 3.86 -25.57
CA ALA A 272 -3.95 3.03 -24.90
C ALA A 272 -3.46 3.74 -23.63
N PHE A 273 -2.99 2.99 -22.64
CA PHE A 273 -2.26 3.55 -21.52
C PHE A 273 -1.02 2.75 -21.14
N VAL A 274 -0.02 3.48 -20.65
CA VAL A 274 1.29 2.97 -20.26
C VAL A 274 1.49 3.15 -18.76
N THR A 275 1.88 2.08 -18.09
CA THR A 275 2.10 2.08 -16.63
C THR A 275 3.18 1.07 -16.21
N SER A 276 3.35 0.83 -14.91
CA SER A 276 4.17 -0.28 -14.40
C SER A 276 3.40 -1.60 -14.42
N LEU A 277 4.10 -2.72 -14.59
CA LEU A 277 3.52 -4.05 -14.74
C LEU A 277 2.51 -4.39 -13.63
N PRO A 278 2.79 -4.18 -12.33
CA PRO A 278 1.82 -4.50 -11.27
C PRO A 278 0.58 -3.62 -11.28
N HIS A 279 0.63 -2.46 -11.94
CA HIS A 279 -0.46 -1.50 -12.00
C HIS A 279 -1.43 -1.75 -13.17
N VAL A 280 -1.03 -2.53 -14.19
CA VAL A 280 -1.80 -2.75 -15.43
C VAL A 280 -3.25 -3.16 -15.15
N SER A 281 -3.46 -4.23 -14.38
CA SER A 281 -4.81 -4.78 -14.20
C SER A 281 -5.73 -3.86 -13.41
N ARG A 282 -5.21 -3.16 -12.40
CA ARG A 282 -6.00 -2.19 -11.62
C ARG A 282 -6.34 -0.97 -12.48
N ALA A 283 -5.35 -0.39 -13.14
CA ALA A 283 -5.55 0.76 -14.03
C ALA A 283 -6.56 0.45 -15.14
N ARG A 284 -6.45 -0.72 -15.79
CA ARG A 284 -7.40 -1.15 -16.82
C ARG A 284 -8.83 -1.16 -16.29
N ARG A 285 -9.05 -1.79 -15.14
CA ARG A 285 -10.36 -1.84 -14.51
C ARG A 285 -10.91 -0.45 -14.23
N VAL A 286 -10.09 0.46 -13.69
CA VAL A 286 -10.50 1.84 -13.42
C VAL A 286 -10.90 2.56 -14.71
N MET A 287 -10.09 2.44 -15.75
CA MET A 287 -10.37 3.05 -17.06
C MET A 287 -11.65 2.49 -17.69
N GLU A 288 -11.84 1.17 -17.69
CA GLU A 288 -13.06 0.51 -18.21
C GLU A 288 -14.32 0.89 -17.44
N GLN A 289 -14.20 1.24 -16.16
CA GLN A 289 -15.36 1.57 -15.32
C GLN A 289 -15.70 3.06 -15.32
N CYS A 290 -14.70 3.93 -15.47
CA CYS A 290 -14.87 5.38 -15.39
C CYS A 290 -14.89 6.08 -16.74
N THR A 291 -14.70 5.35 -17.84
CA THR A 291 -14.74 5.89 -19.20
C THR A 291 -15.63 5.03 -20.08
N THR A 292 -16.06 5.58 -21.22
CA THR A 292 -16.78 4.84 -22.28
C THR A 292 -15.85 4.39 -23.41
N LEU A 293 -14.53 4.52 -23.21
CA LEU A 293 -13.52 4.30 -24.24
C LEU A 293 -13.17 2.82 -24.35
N ASP A 294 -12.77 2.38 -25.55
CA ASP A 294 -12.06 1.11 -25.71
C ASP A 294 -10.61 1.28 -25.24
N VAL A 295 -10.12 0.35 -24.41
CA VAL A 295 -8.84 0.54 -23.71
C VAL A 295 -7.82 -0.56 -23.96
N ALA A 296 -6.61 -0.12 -24.32
CA ALA A 296 -5.43 -0.98 -24.39
C ALA A 296 -4.46 -0.67 -23.24
N ALA A 297 -3.88 -1.69 -22.62
CA ALA A 297 -3.04 -1.56 -21.44
C ALA A 297 -1.68 -2.22 -21.67
N ILE A 298 -0.61 -1.46 -21.47
CA ILE A 298 0.76 -1.97 -21.60
C ILE A 298 1.64 -1.52 -20.44
N SER A 299 2.65 -2.32 -20.12
CA SER A 299 3.65 -1.96 -19.12
C SER A 299 4.97 -1.51 -19.75
N ALA A 300 5.58 -0.48 -19.17
CA ALA A 300 6.93 -0.04 -19.56
C ALA A 300 8.01 -0.44 -18.55
N SER A 301 7.62 -0.81 -17.33
CA SER A 301 8.54 -1.15 -16.26
C SER A 301 8.02 -2.28 -15.39
N SER A 302 8.93 -3.02 -14.79
CA SER A 302 8.64 -4.11 -13.86
C SER A 302 9.54 -3.97 -12.63
N PRO A 303 9.08 -4.33 -11.43
CA PRO A 303 9.92 -4.35 -10.23
C PRO A 303 11.19 -5.20 -10.45
N SER A 304 12.33 -4.67 -10.02
CA SER A 304 13.65 -5.24 -10.31
C SER A 304 14.13 -6.25 -9.26
N SER A 305 13.60 -6.16 -8.04
CA SER A 305 14.00 -6.99 -6.90
C SER A 305 12.81 -7.69 -6.23
N PRO A 306 13.05 -8.78 -5.46
CA PRO A 306 12.00 -9.44 -4.69
C PRO A 306 11.29 -8.52 -3.68
N SER A 307 12.02 -7.57 -3.09
CA SER A 307 11.45 -6.56 -2.19
C SER A 307 10.53 -5.60 -2.92
N ASP A 308 10.93 -5.13 -4.10
CA ASP A 308 10.09 -4.24 -4.92
C ASP A 308 8.81 -4.96 -5.37
N TRP A 309 8.93 -6.23 -5.75
CA TRP A 309 7.79 -7.08 -6.07
C TRP A 309 6.84 -7.27 -4.89
N THR A 310 7.39 -7.54 -3.70
CA THR A 310 6.59 -7.70 -2.48
C THR A 310 5.83 -6.41 -2.16
N TYR A 311 6.51 -5.27 -2.23
CA TYR A 311 5.90 -3.96 -2.02
C TYR A 311 4.81 -3.69 -3.05
N ALA A 312 5.11 -3.84 -4.34
CA ALA A 312 4.18 -3.58 -5.43
C ALA A 312 2.95 -4.48 -5.34
N TYR A 313 3.13 -5.77 -5.06
CA TYR A 313 2.02 -6.72 -4.90
C TYR A 313 1.10 -6.32 -3.74
N LEU A 314 1.64 -6.04 -2.56
CA LEU A 314 0.85 -5.63 -1.39
C LEU A 314 0.13 -4.30 -1.63
N TYR A 315 0.83 -3.33 -2.22
CA TYR A 315 0.26 -2.03 -2.56
C TYR A 315 -0.93 -2.18 -3.52
N GLN A 316 -0.75 -2.91 -4.62
CA GLN A 316 -1.80 -3.08 -5.63
C GLN A 316 -2.96 -3.94 -5.11
N LEU A 317 -2.69 -4.94 -4.27
CA LEU A 317 -3.73 -5.73 -3.61
C LEU A 317 -4.62 -4.85 -2.71
N ILE A 318 -4.00 -4.02 -1.86
CA ILE A 318 -4.73 -3.12 -0.96
C ILE A 318 -5.48 -2.06 -1.78
N ALA A 319 -4.83 -1.44 -2.77
CA ALA A 319 -5.46 -0.43 -3.63
C ALA A 319 -6.66 -0.99 -4.41
N THR A 320 -6.52 -2.18 -4.99
CA THR A 320 -7.63 -2.86 -5.70
C THR A 320 -8.76 -3.19 -4.74
N THR A 321 -8.44 -3.66 -3.52
CA THR A 321 -9.46 -3.96 -2.51
C THR A 321 -10.20 -2.69 -2.08
N LYS A 322 -9.50 -1.56 -1.92
CA LYS A 322 -10.09 -0.25 -1.61
C LYS A 322 -11.09 0.16 -2.69
N GLU A 323 -10.73 0.04 -3.96
CA GLU A 323 -11.60 0.37 -5.10
C GLU A 323 -12.85 -0.52 -5.15
N LEU A 324 -12.70 -1.83 -4.93
CA LEU A 324 -13.81 -2.77 -4.88
C LEU A 324 -14.82 -2.43 -3.76
N LEU A 325 -14.33 -1.90 -2.63
CA LEU A 325 -15.18 -1.58 -1.48
C LEU A 325 -15.84 -0.21 -1.57
N ARG A 326 -15.22 0.75 -2.25
CA ARG A 326 -15.67 2.16 -2.27
C ARG A 326 -16.32 2.58 -3.58
N GLY A 327 -16.23 1.77 -4.63
CA GLY A 327 -16.48 2.23 -5.99
C GLY A 327 -15.24 2.88 -6.57
N VAL A 328 -15.20 2.92 -7.90
CA VAL A 328 -14.01 3.30 -8.68
C VAL A 328 -14.18 4.68 -9.32
N CYS A 329 -15.44 5.07 -9.50
CA CYS A 329 -15.98 6.37 -9.82
C CYS A 329 -17.22 6.54 -8.89
#